data_AF-Q1IRZ5-F1
#
_entry.id   AF-Q1IRZ5-F1
#
_cell.length_a   1.000
_cell.length_b   1.000
_cell.length_c   1.000
_cell.angle_alpha   90.00
_cell.angle_beta   90.00
_cell.angle_gamma   90.00
#
_symmetry.space_group_name_H-M   'P 1'
#
loop_
_entity.id
_entity.type
_entity.pdbx_description
1 polymer ?
#
loop_
_entity_poly.entity_id
_entity_poly.type
_entity_poly.pdbx_seq_one_letter_code
_entity_poly.pdbx_strand_id
1 'polypeptide(L)'
;MQRIRTKYWIALCVLLLAVSGSALAQVAISVSFGPPAIPVYEQPLCPGDGYIWTPGYWAWDADIDDYYWVPGTWVLAPEVGFLWTPPWWGWEAGVFIFHDGYWGPHVGFYGGINYGFGYFGDGYWGGRWQGGRFFYNREVTRVNVTNITNVYNEHVTINNNSHVSYHGGEGGIAARPTREQEEWARERHIAPVGPQREHEHAARQNPQLHAKANQGRPPIAATEKPGDFRGHVIPAKEAGAPYRPEARGTTENKAYVHPKDLPPTEHMPTPNTGDTKLDKKYQQQQDKLYAKQEKDRQKLQQKQDSEHVKLQQQHMPPERQQGVEQKHRQQTQSMAEKHTQQRQQMQSRQAPPPHKR
;
A
#
# COMPACT_ATOMS: atom_id res chain seq x y z
N MET A 1 -27.64 9.11 -53.62
CA MET A 1 -28.22 9.03 -52.25
C MET A 1 -27.45 8.12 -51.27
N GLN A 2 -26.16 7.80 -51.48
CA GLN A 2 -25.37 6.99 -50.53
C GLN A 2 -24.33 7.77 -49.71
N ARG A 3 -24.08 9.05 -50.02
CA ARG A 3 -23.03 9.86 -49.36
C ARG A 3 -23.47 10.61 -48.08
N ILE A 4 -24.75 10.58 -47.73
CA ILE A 4 -25.29 11.32 -46.57
C ILE A 4 -25.37 10.42 -45.31
N ARG A 5 -25.53 9.10 -45.48
CA ARG A 5 -25.66 8.15 -44.35
C ARG A 5 -24.34 7.90 -43.59
N THR A 6 -23.19 8.06 -44.23
CA THR A 6 -21.88 7.78 -43.63
C THR A 6 -21.41 8.87 -42.65
N LYS A 7 -21.93 10.10 -42.78
CA LYS A 7 -21.50 11.24 -41.94
C LYS A 7 -22.07 11.19 -40.51
N TYR A 8 -23.23 10.56 -40.31
CA TYR A 8 -23.85 10.44 -38.99
C TYR A 8 -23.27 9.30 -38.14
N TRP A 9 -22.66 8.28 -38.77
CA TRP A 9 -21.98 7.21 -38.05
C TRP A 9 -20.63 7.65 -37.48
N ILE A 10 -19.92 8.56 -38.17
CA ILE A 10 -18.64 9.10 -37.69
C ILE A 10 -18.86 10.03 -36.49
N ALA A 11 -19.94 10.82 -36.47
CA ALA A 11 -20.26 11.68 -35.34
C ALA A 11 -20.64 10.89 -34.07
N LEU A 12 -21.29 9.72 -34.21
CA LEU A 12 -21.62 8.85 -33.08
C LEU A 12 -20.37 8.14 -32.50
N CYS A 13 -19.39 7.78 -33.34
CA CYS A 13 -18.15 7.16 -32.90
C CYS A 13 -17.17 8.15 -32.23
N VAL A 14 -17.21 9.44 -32.58
CA VAL A 14 -16.36 10.46 -31.94
C VAL A 14 -16.90 10.87 -30.56
N LEU A 15 -18.21 10.77 -30.33
CA LEU A 15 -18.79 11.08 -29.01
C LEU A 15 -18.57 9.97 -27.96
N LEU A 16 -18.29 8.73 -28.38
CA LEU A 16 -18.05 7.58 -27.49
C LEU A 16 -16.58 7.42 -27.03
N LEU A 17 -15.65 8.25 -27.53
CA LEU A 17 -14.23 8.19 -27.19
C LEU A 17 -13.78 9.17 -26.09
N ALA A 18 -14.71 9.92 -25.49
CA ALA A 18 -14.39 10.95 -24.50
C ALA A 18 -14.39 10.47 -23.03
N VAL A 19 -14.46 9.17 -22.76
CA VAL A 19 -14.39 8.62 -21.40
C VAL A 19 -13.28 7.58 -21.33
N SER A 20 -12.03 8.01 -21.44
CA SER A 20 -10.88 7.23 -21.01
C SER A 20 -10.45 7.78 -19.66
N GLY A 21 -10.92 7.14 -18.59
CA GLY A 21 -10.53 7.47 -17.22
C GLY A 21 -9.02 7.32 -17.07
N SER A 22 -8.38 8.38 -16.61
CA SER A 22 -6.96 8.39 -16.24
C SER A 22 -6.74 7.45 -15.06
N ALA A 23 -6.20 6.25 -15.29
CA ALA A 23 -5.64 5.43 -14.22
C ALA A 23 -4.28 6.02 -13.83
N LEU A 24 -4.20 6.67 -12.68
CA LEU A 24 -2.94 7.15 -12.11
C LEU A 24 -2.10 5.95 -11.69
N ALA A 25 -0.88 5.83 -12.22
CA ALA A 25 0.10 4.87 -11.71
C ALA A 25 0.46 5.26 -10.26
N GLN A 26 -0.02 4.47 -9.29
CA GLN A 26 0.36 4.59 -7.88
C GLN A 26 1.84 4.23 -7.74
N VAL A 27 2.62 5.12 -7.13
CA VAL A 27 4.01 4.84 -6.74
C VAL A 27 3.95 3.90 -5.54
N ALA A 28 4.02 2.59 -5.80
CA ALA A 28 4.03 1.59 -4.75
C ALA A 28 5.32 1.70 -3.92
N ILE A 29 5.20 2.14 -2.66
CA ILE A 29 6.26 2.05 -1.66
C ILE A 29 6.37 0.58 -1.24
N SER A 30 7.56 -0.02 -1.33
CA SER A 30 7.81 -1.41 -0.88
C SER A 30 8.71 -1.45 0.37
N VAL A 31 8.26 -2.17 1.40
CA VAL A 31 8.98 -2.34 2.69
C VAL A 31 9.19 -3.84 2.98
N SER A 32 10.33 -4.22 3.57
CA SER A 32 10.69 -5.62 3.82
C SER A 32 10.09 -6.21 5.11
N PHE A 33 9.53 -5.37 5.98
CA PHE A 33 8.91 -5.77 7.25
C PHE A 33 7.61 -5.00 7.45
N GLY A 34 6.69 -5.56 8.24
CA GLY A 34 5.32 -5.06 8.33
C GLY A 34 5.19 -3.78 9.16
N PRO A 35 4.14 -2.97 8.91
CA PRO A 35 3.81 -1.82 9.76
C PRO A 35 3.52 -2.28 11.21
N PRO A 36 3.72 -1.40 12.21
CA PRO A 36 3.25 -1.66 13.57
C PRO A 36 1.73 -1.91 13.58
N ALA A 37 1.23 -2.63 14.57
CA ALA A 37 -0.22 -2.80 14.76
C ALA A 37 -0.92 -1.44 14.97
N ILE A 38 -2.20 -1.36 14.62
CA ILE A 38 -3.04 -0.17 14.83
C ILE A 38 -3.14 0.10 16.34
N PRO A 39 -2.71 1.28 16.83
CA PRO A 39 -2.79 1.62 18.25
C PRO A 39 -4.24 1.71 18.74
N VAL A 40 -4.43 1.56 20.05
CA VAL A 40 -5.73 1.80 20.69
C VAL A 40 -5.81 3.26 21.09
N TYR A 41 -6.80 3.98 20.56
CA TYR A 41 -7.05 5.38 20.90
C TYR A 41 -8.56 5.66 20.89
N GLU A 42 -8.95 6.90 21.17
CA GLU A 42 -10.34 7.35 21.07
C GLU A 42 -10.54 8.27 19.87
N GLN A 43 -11.72 8.25 19.27
CA GLN A 43 -12.13 9.28 18.34
C GLN A 43 -12.33 10.61 19.10
N PRO A 44 -11.75 11.73 18.64
CA PRO A 44 -12.10 13.05 19.15
C PRO A 44 -13.53 13.41 18.74
N LEU A 45 -14.13 14.35 19.48
CA LEU A 45 -15.47 14.84 19.17
C LEU A 45 -15.52 15.43 17.75
N CYS A 46 -16.56 15.13 16.99
CA CYS A 46 -16.74 15.71 15.66
C CYS A 46 -16.84 17.25 15.75
N PRO A 47 -16.03 18.01 14.98
CA PRO A 47 -15.97 19.47 15.07
C PRO A 47 -17.22 20.17 14.51
N GLY A 48 -18.00 19.51 13.65
CA GLY A 48 -19.18 20.10 13.04
C GLY A 48 -19.85 19.22 11.98
N ASP A 49 -20.95 19.71 11.43
CA ASP A 49 -21.69 19.04 10.35
C ASP A 49 -20.83 18.90 9.08
N GLY A 50 -21.01 17.79 8.36
CA GLY A 50 -20.31 17.48 7.10
C GLY A 50 -18.89 16.92 7.24
N TYR A 51 -18.31 16.91 8.44
CA TYR A 51 -17.03 16.24 8.69
C TYR A 51 -17.20 14.73 8.70
N ILE A 52 -16.30 14.03 8.01
CA ILE A 52 -16.21 12.57 7.94
C ILE A 52 -14.92 12.15 8.63
N TRP A 53 -15.00 11.06 9.39
CA TRP A 53 -13.84 10.51 10.09
C TRP A 53 -12.87 9.90 9.10
N THR A 54 -11.60 10.29 9.16
CA THR A 54 -10.50 9.61 8.45
C THR A 54 -9.62 8.96 9.50
N PRO A 55 -9.48 7.62 9.51
CA PRO A 55 -8.75 6.95 10.57
C PRO A 55 -7.25 7.16 10.43
N GLY A 56 -6.53 7.04 11.54
CA GLY A 56 -5.08 7.05 11.51
C GLY A 56 -4.49 5.77 10.91
N TYR A 57 -3.30 5.88 10.34
CA TYR A 57 -2.59 4.79 9.68
C TYR A 57 -1.08 4.95 9.82
N TRP A 58 -0.36 3.84 9.67
CA TRP A 58 1.09 3.86 9.53
C TRP A 58 1.45 4.17 8.07
N ALA A 59 2.21 5.24 7.85
CA ALA A 59 2.86 5.55 6.57
C ALA A 59 4.35 5.22 6.66
N TRP A 60 5.05 5.25 5.53
CA TRP A 60 6.48 4.94 5.46
C TRP A 60 7.32 6.16 5.11
N ASP A 61 8.34 6.44 5.90
CA ASP A 61 9.36 7.42 5.59
C ASP A 61 10.61 6.71 5.04
N ALA A 62 10.78 6.80 3.71
CA ALA A 62 11.92 6.21 3.03
C ALA A 62 13.26 6.90 3.34
N ASP A 63 13.24 8.17 3.79
CA ASP A 63 14.48 8.93 4.06
C ASP A 63 15.15 8.47 5.36
N ILE A 64 14.35 7.96 6.31
CA ILE A 64 14.86 7.46 7.60
C ILE A 64 14.55 5.99 7.88
N ASP A 65 13.98 5.29 6.90
CA ASP A 65 13.74 3.84 6.93
C ASP A 65 12.88 3.46 8.15
N ASP A 66 11.77 4.17 8.36
CA ASP A 66 10.88 3.97 9.50
C ASP A 66 9.40 4.21 9.14
N TYR A 67 8.53 3.52 9.87
CA TYR A 67 7.10 3.84 9.85
C TYR A 67 6.82 5.09 10.67
N TYR A 68 5.86 5.90 10.26
CA TYR A 68 5.33 7.00 11.06
C TYR A 68 3.81 6.98 11.10
N TRP A 69 3.25 7.36 12.24
CA TRP A 69 1.81 7.40 12.44
C TRP A 69 1.25 8.70 11.88
N VAL A 70 0.33 8.60 10.92
CA VAL A 70 -0.54 9.70 10.53
C VAL A 70 -1.77 9.66 11.44
N PRO A 71 -2.01 10.67 12.28
CA PRO A 71 -3.13 10.66 13.20
C PRO A 71 -4.50 10.56 12.51
N GLY A 72 -5.46 9.93 13.17
CA GLY A 72 -6.85 10.02 12.74
C GLY A 72 -7.36 11.45 12.87
N THR A 73 -8.17 11.92 11.92
CA THR A 73 -8.69 13.29 11.92
C THR A 73 -10.04 13.40 11.24
N TRP A 74 -10.80 14.43 11.59
CA TRP A 74 -12.02 14.80 10.88
C TRP A 74 -11.70 15.60 9.62
N VAL A 75 -12.29 15.24 8.49
CA VAL A 75 -12.07 15.92 7.20
C VAL A 75 -13.41 16.17 6.51
N LEU A 76 -13.57 17.33 5.89
CA LEU A 76 -14.72 17.61 5.03
C LEU A 76 -14.59 16.83 3.72
N ALA A 77 -15.66 16.15 3.31
CA ALA A 77 -15.68 15.50 2.01
C ALA A 77 -15.46 16.53 0.89
N PRO A 78 -14.64 16.21 -0.14
CA PRO A 78 -14.43 17.11 -1.26
C PRO A 78 -15.71 17.35 -2.08
N GLU A 79 -16.62 16.36 -2.09
CA GLU A 79 -17.89 16.40 -2.81
C GLU A 79 -18.98 15.75 -1.95
N VAL A 80 -20.21 16.25 -2.06
CA VAL A 80 -21.38 15.62 -1.43
C VAL A 80 -21.56 14.22 -2.01
N GLY A 81 -21.80 13.24 -1.14
CA GLY A 81 -21.92 11.83 -1.54
C GLY A 81 -20.60 11.07 -1.50
N PHE A 82 -19.45 11.74 -1.31
CA PHE A 82 -18.16 11.06 -1.23
C PHE A 82 -17.86 10.60 0.19
N LEU A 83 -17.30 9.41 0.29
CA LEU A 83 -16.80 8.77 1.50
C LEU A 83 -15.31 8.50 1.34
N TRP A 84 -14.61 8.36 2.47
CA TRP A 84 -13.19 8.08 2.50
C TRP A 84 -12.93 6.58 2.53
N THR A 85 -12.09 6.09 1.62
CA THR A 85 -11.46 4.77 1.67
C THR A 85 -10.06 4.95 2.27
N PRO A 86 -9.78 4.36 3.45
CA PRO A 86 -8.47 4.48 4.08
C PRO A 86 -7.34 3.90 3.22
N PRO A 87 -6.13 4.46 3.29
CA PRO A 87 -4.95 3.80 2.77
C PRO A 87 -4.71 2.48 3.52
N TRP A 88 -3.94 1.57 2.94
CA TRP A 88 -3.64 0.30 3.59
C TRP A 88 -2.35 -0.33 3.06
N TRP A 89 -1.76 -1.21 3.86
CA TRP A 89 -0.60 -2.03 3.48
C TRP A 89 -1.04 -3.41 3.02
N GLY A 90 -0.60 -3.83 1.83
CA GLY A 90 -0.80 -5.16 1.30
C GLY A 90 0.52 -5.94 1.21
N TRP A 91 0.54 -7.17 1.68
CA TRP A 91 1.66 -8.09 1.43
C TRP A 91 1.52 -8.73 0.05
N GLU A 92 2.38 -8.30 -0.86
CA GLU A 92 2.36 -8.70 -2.27
C GLU A 92 3.79 -9.03 -2.71
N ALA A 93 3.99 -10.17 -3.36
CA ALA A 93 5.28 -10.58 -3.91
C ALA A 93 6.47 -10.49 -2.92
N GLY A 94 6.23 -10.80 -1.63
CA GLY A 94 7.28 -10.81 -0.60
C GLY A 94 7.64 -9.45 -0.01
N VAL A 95 6.87 -8.41 -0.30
CA VAL A 95 7.05 -7.05 0.24
C VAL A 95 5.72 -6.46 0.68
N PHE A 96 5.78 -5.47 1.56
CA PHE A 96 4.63 -4.65 1.92
C PHE A 96 4.49 -3.48 0.94
N ILE A 97 3.36 -3.43 0.22
CA ILE A 97 3.00 -2.37 -0.72
C ILE A 97 1.98 -1.43 -0.07
N PHE A 98 2.23 -0.13 -0.14
CA PHE A 98 1.27 0.89 0.30
C PHE A 98 0.26 1.21 -0.81
N HIS A 99 -1.02 1.12 -0.48
CA HIS A 99 -2.13 1.53 -1.33
C HIS A 99 -2.69 2.85 -0.81
N ASP A 100 -2.66 3.89 -1.64
CA ASP A 100 -3.14 5.22 -1.28
C ASP A 100 -4.65 5.23 -1.00
N GLY A 101 -5.05 6.02 0.01
CA GLY A 101 -6.45 6.28 0.31
C GLY A 101 -7.06 7.26 -0.69
N TYR A 102 -8.39 7.22 -0.80
CA TYR A 102 -9.11 8.06 -1.75
C TYR A 102 -10.55 8.36 -1.30
N TRP A 103 -11.09 9.45 -1.82
CA TRP A 103 -12.51 9.77 -1.74
C TRP A 103 -13.25 9.19 -2.95
N GLY A 104 -14.39 8.55 -2.71
CA GLY A 104 -15.24 8.02 -3.77
C GLY A 104 -16.71 7.95 -3.34
N PRO A 105 -17.65 7.69 -4.26
CA PRO A 105 -19.07 7.51 -3.93
C PRO A 105 -19.33 6.35 -2.95
N HIS A 106 -18.44 5.35 -2.98
CA HIS A 106 -18.46 4.20 -2.09
C HIS A 106 -17.10 4.02 -1.39
N VAL A 107 -17.12 3.35 -0.23
CA VAL A 107 -15.89 2.90 0.43
C VAL A 107 -15.43 1.61 -0.23
N GLY A 108 -14.30 1.65 -0.91
CA GLY A 108 -13.72 0.48 -1.56
C GLY A 108 -13.01 -0.46 -0.60
N PHE A 109 -12.32 -1.46 -1.15
CA PHE A 109 -11.52 -2.38 -0.34
C PHE A 109 -10.29 -1.68 0.24
N TYR A 110 -10.11 -1.79 1.56
CA TYR A 110 -8.97 -1.24 2.31
C TYR A 110 -8.20 -2.32 3.09
N GLY A 111 -8.06 -3.52 2.50
CA GLY A 111 -7.29 -4.61 3.10
C GLY A 111 -8.03 -5.42 4.17
N GLY A 112 -9.30 -5.11 4.48
CA GLY A 112 -10.05 -5.75 5.57
C GLY A 112 -9.58 -5.35 6.97
N ILE A 113 -8.72 -4.33 7.06
CA ILE A 113 -8.11 -3.86 8.30
C ILE A 113 -9.16 -3.18 9.17
N ASN A 114 -9.21 -3.50 10.47
CA ASN A 114 -10.02 -2.72 11.40
C ASN A 114 -9.25 -1.47 11.85
N TYR A 115 -9.64 -0.32 11.30
CA TYR A 115 -9.14 1.00 11.68
C TYR A 115 -9.94 1.66 12.82
N GLY A 116 -11.07 1.06 13.20
CA GLY A 116 -11.98 1.56 14.21
C GLY A 116 -12.96 2.62 13.68
N PHE A 117 -13.86 3.05 14.56
CA PHE A 117 -14.73 4.21 14.35
C PHE A 117 -15.53 4.21 13.04
N GLY A 118 -16.00 3.03 12.65
CA GLY A 118 -16.79 2.81 11.45
C GLY A 118 -16.04 2.06 10.34
N TYR A 119 -14.72 1.94 10.42
CA TYR A 119 -13.90 1.18 9.48
C TYR A 119 -13.50 -0.17 10.09
N PHE A 120 -14.44 -1.11 10.15
CA PHE A 120 -14.25 -2.40 10.82
C PHE A 120 -13.75 -3.53 9.90
N GLY A 121 -13.24 -3.17 8.72
CA GLY A 121 -12.74 -4.10 7.70
C GLY A 121 -13.70 -4.35 6.54
N ASP A 122 -14.91 -3.79 6.59
CA ASP A 122 -15.87 -3.85 5.49
C ASP A 122 -16.71 -2.57 5.42
N GLY A 123 -16.45 -1.74 4.39
CA GLY A 123 -17.17 -0.48 4.17
C GLY A 123 -16.96 0.57 5.27
N TYR A 124 -17.97 1.40 5.49
CA TYR A 124 -17.96 2.43 6.53
C TYR A 124 -19.30 2.54 7.26
N TRP A 125 -19.25 2.48 8.59
CA TRP A 125 -20.42 2.42 9.47
C TRP A 125 -20.58 3.65 10.38
N GLY A 126 -19.70 4.64 10.25
CA GLY A 126 -19.74 5.86 11.08
C GLY A 126 -20.83 6.85 10.68
N GLY A 127 -21.38 6.72 9.48
CA GLY A 127 -22.46 7.56 8.98
C GLY A 127 -22.76 7.32 7.52
N ARG A 128 -23.71 8.08 6.97
CA ARG A 128 -24.14 7.95 5.57
C ARG A 128 -24.67 9.25 4.98
N TRP A 129 -24.52 9.42 3.68
CA TRP A 129 -25.18 10.51 2.97
C TRP A 129 -26.67 10.23 2.79
N GLN A 130 -27.51 11.22 3.09
CA GLN A 130 -28.96 11.16 2.86
C GLN A 130 -29.46 12.56 2.50
N GLY A 131 -30.07 12.70 1.31
CA GLY A 131 -30.60 13.98 0.84
C GLY A 131 -29.55 15.10 0.77
N GLY A 132 -28.30 14.77 0.47
CA GLY A 132 -27.19 15.73 0.37
C GLY A 132 -26.59 16.19 1.71
N ARG A 133 -27.06 15.63 2.84
CA ARG A 133 -26.46 15.85 4.17
C ARG A 133 -25.86 14.56 4.70
N PHE A 134 -24.78 14.65 5.46
CA PHE A 134 -24.10 13.48 6.02
C PHE A 134 -24.67 13.16 7.40
N PHE A 135 -25.41 12.05 7.56
CA PHE A 135 -25.98 11.64 8.83
C PHE A 135 -24.99 10.79 9.63
N TYR A 136 -24.92 10.99 10.95
CA TYR A 136 -23.97 10.31 11.83
C TYR A 136 -24.62 9.17 12.61
N ASN A 137 -24.00 7.98 12.60
CA ASN A 137 -24.42 6.87 13.45
C ASN A 137 -23.87 7.05 14.86
N ARG A 138 -24.72 7.31 15.86
CA ARG A 138 -24.25 7.58 17.23
C ARG A 138 -23.76 6.34 17.98
N GLU A 139 -24.04 5.14 17.49
CA GLU A 139 -23.47 3.92 18.09
C GLU A 139 -21.98 3.76 17.76
N VAL A 140 -21.50 4.43 16.71
CA VAL A 140 -20.13 4.32 16.21
C VAL A 140 -19.35 5.61 16.37
N THR A 141 -20.02 6.75 16.14
CA THR A 141 -19.37 8.02 15.91
C THR A 141 -19.57 8.99 17.06
N ARG A 142 -18.48 9.58 17.54
CA ARG A 142 -18.48 10.55 18.65
C ARG A 142 -18.89 11.95 18.17
N VAL A 143 -20.19 12.22 18.21
CA VAL A 143 -20.78 13.52 17.85
C VAL A 143 -21.43 14.23 19.04
N ASN A 144 -21.42 15.57 19.02
CA ASN A 144 -22.21 16.38 19.94
C ASN A 144 -23.59 16.68 19.32
N VAL A 145 -24.62 16.05 19.86
CA VAL A 145 -26.00 16.16 19.35
C VAL A 145 -26.65 17.53 19.58
N THR A 146 -26.04 18.40 20.39
CA THR A 146 -26.48 19.80 20.54
C THR A 146 -26.17 20.60 19.28
N ASN A 147 -25.07 20.29 18.60
CA ASN A 147 -24.62 21.03 17.41
C ASN A 147 -24.87 20.27 16.09
N ILE A 148 -24.92 18.93 16.15
CA ILE A 148 -25.14 18.05 14.99
C ILE A 148 -26.47 17.32 15.19
N THR A 149 -27.49 17.69 14.41
CA THR A 149 -28.87 17.17 14.55
C THR A 149 -29.20 16.05 13.58
N ASN A 150 -28.41 15.90 12.51
CA ASN A 150 -28.47 14.85 11.50
C ASN A 150 -27.81 13.57 12.02
N VAL A 151 -28.50 12.89 12.93
CA VAL A 151 -28.01 11.69 13.60
C VAL A 151 -29.01 10.56 13.50
N TYR A 152 -28.53 9.32 13.60
CA TYR A 152 -29.33 8.12 13.73
C TYR A 152 -28.63 7.11 14.63
N ASN A 153 -29.32 6.03 15.00
CA ASN A 153 -28.74 4.89 15.68
C ASN A 153 -28.98 3.66 14.82
N GLU A 154 -27.91 2.95 14.49
CA GLU A 154 -27.98 1.67 13.81
C GLU A 154 -26.92 0.76 14.42
N HIS A 155 -27.36 -0.42 14.85
CA HIS A 155 -26.50 -1.37 15.52
C HIS A 155 -25.47 -1.96 14.56
N VAL A 156 -24.20 -1.95 14.99
CA VAL A 156 -23.09 -2.46 14.20
C VAL A 156 -22.38 -3.58 14.95
N THR A 157 -22.37 -4.77 14.37
CA THR A 157 -21.65 -5.91 14.93
C THR A 157 -20.21 -5.89 14.44
N ILE A 158 -19.26 -5.72 15.36
CA ILE A 158 -17.83 -5.75 15.05
C ILE A 158 -17.34 -7.20 15.10
N ASN A 159 -17.18 -7.81 13.94
CA ASN A 159 -16.72 -9.20 13.83
C ASN A 159 -15.20 -9.35 13.88
N ASN A 160 -14.46 -8.27 13.59
CA ASN A 160 -13.01 -8.26 13.51
C ASN A 160 -12.42 -7.24 14.50
N ASN A 161 -12.12 -7.64 15.74
CA ASN A 161 -11.47 -6.76 16.73
C ASN A 161 -9.93 -6.85 16.69
N SER A 162 -9.36 -7.10 15.51
CA SER A 162 -7.92 -7.20 15.30
C SER A 162 -7.27 -5.81 15.22
N HIS A 163 -6.05 -5.71 15.73
CA HIS A 163 -5.18 -4.54 15.55
C HIS A 163 -4.15 -4.72 14.42
N VAL A 164 -4.25 -5.80 13.64
CA VAL A 164 -3.37 -6.02 12.47
C VAL A 164 -3.58 -4.89 11.47
N SER A 165 -2.48 -4.32 10.98
CA SER A 165 -2.44 -3.11 10.15
C SER A 165 -2.09 -3.38 8.68
N TYR A 166 -2.11 -4.64 8.25
CA TYR A 166 -1.82 -5.04 6.89
C TYR A 166 -2.66 -6.23 6.43
N HIS A 167 -2.82 -6.33 5.12
CA HIS A 167 -3.53 -7.37 4.40
C HIS A 167 -2.56 -8.41 3.84
N GLY A 168 -2.94 -9.68 3.86
CA GLY A 168 -2.16 -10.77 3.27
C GLY A 168 -0.86 -11.09 4.01
N GLY A 169 -0.16 -12.13 3.56
CA GLY A 169 1.08 -12.59 4.18
C GLY A 169 0.89 -13.28 5.53
N GLU A 170 1.99 -13.68 6.15
CA GLU A 170 1.97 -14.28 7.48
C GLU A 170 1.56 -13.23 8.52
N GLY A 171 0.61 -13.58 9.40
CA GLY A 171 0.09 -12.67 10.44
C GLY A 171 -0.84 -11.56 9.95
N GLY A 172 -1.04 -11.41 8.63
CA GLY A 172 -1.90 -10.39 8.04
C GLY A 172 -3.37 -10.76 7.96
N ILE A 173 -4.20 -9.79 7.62
CA ILE A 173 -5.64 -10.00 7.41
C ILE A 173 -5.87 -10.80 6.12
N ALA A 174 -6.55 -11.94 6.23
CA ALA A 174 -6.91 -12.81 5.10
C ALA A 174 -8.27 -12.44 4.47
N ALA A 175 -8.57 -11.15 4.35
CA ALA A 175 -9.79 -10.66 3.70
C ALA A 175 -9.62 -10.64 2.17
N ARG A 176 -10.74 -10.70 1.44
CA ARG A 176 -10.75 -10.51 -0.01
C ARG A 176 -11.76 -9.43 -0.37
N PRO A 177 -11.50 -8.62 -1.41
CA PRO A 177 -12.49 -7.65 -1.87
C PRO A 177 -13.76 -8.39 -2.32
N THR A 178 -14.92 -7.80 -2.03
CA THR A 178 -16.16 -8.25 -2.65
C THR A 178 -16.21 -7.81 -4.10
N ARG A 179 -17.13 -8.39 -4.88
CA ARG A 179 -17.35 -7.99 -6.27
C ARG A 179 -17.70 -6.51 -6.38
N GLU A 180 -18.52 -6.00 -5.46
CA GLU A 180 -18.91 -4.59 -5.40
C GLU A 180 -17.68 -3.70 -5.13
N GLN A 181 -16.81 -4.10 -4.21
CA GLN A 181 -15.57 -3.35 -3.93
C GLN A 181 -14.60 -3.35 -5.13
N GLU A 182 -14.51 -4.44 -5.90
CA GLU A 182 -13.77 -4.48 -7.16
C GLU A 182 -14.39 -3.56 -8.24
N GLU A 183 -15.72 -3.43 -8.25
CA GLU A 183 -16.43 -2.50 -9.13
C GLU A 183 -16.20 -1.05 -8.70
N TRP A 184 -16.28 -0.73 -7.40
CA TRP A 184 -16.05 0.60 -6.85
C TRP A 184 -14.59 1.07 -6.98
N ALA A 185 -13.63 0.14 -6.99
CA ALA A 185 -12.23 0.45 -7.27
C ALA A 185 -12.01 1.05 -8.68
N ARG A 186 -12.98 0.90 -9.59
CA ARG A 186 -12.93 1.46 -10.95
C ARG A 186 -13.74 2.76 -11.10
N GLU A 187 -14.39 3.21 -10.03
CA GLU A 187 -15.14 4.48 -10.04
C GLU A 187 -14.19 5.69 -10.08
N ARG A 188 -14.78 6.88 -10.29
CA ARG A 188 -14.03 8.12 -10.16
C ARG A 188 -13.64 8.31 -8.69
N HIS A 189 -12.34 8.45 -8.45
CA HIS A 189 -11.80 8.78 -7.15
C HIS A 189 -11.16 10.17 -7.11
N ILE A 190 -11.13 10.75 -5.93
CA ILE A 190 -10.36 11.97 -5.63
C ILE A 190 -9.29 11.58 -4.62
N ALA A 191 -8.04 11.86 -4.97
CA ALA A 191 -6.89 11.70 -4.07
C ALA A 191 -7.10 12.51 -2.76
N PRO A 192 -6.30 12.27 -1.70
CA PRO A 192 -6.41 13.03 -0.45
C PRO A 192 -6.42 14.55 -0.72
N VAL A 193 -7.31 15.28 -0.05
CA VAL A 193 -7.43 16.73 -0.24
C VAL A 193 -6.25 17.48 0.40
N GLY A 194 -6.05 18.75 0.06
CA GLY A 194 -4.93 19.57 0.55
C GLY A 194 -4.67 19.43 2.06
N PRO A 195 -5.69 19.66 2.92
CA PRO A 195 -5.54 19.50 4.37
C PRO A 195 -5.09 18.11 4.82
N GLN A 196 -5.49 17.02 4.13
CA GLN A 196 -5.02 15.67 4.45
C GLN A 196 -3.54 15.48 4.10
N ARG A 197 -3.09 15.99 2.94
CA ARG A 197 -1.68 15.91 2.55
C ARG A 197 -0.78 16.72 3.48
N GLU A 198 -1.24 17.91 3.88
CA GLU A 198 -0.55 18.73 4.87
C GLU A 198 -0.47 18.03 6.23
N HIS A 199 -1.54 17.35 6.64
CA HIS A 199 -1.56 16.55 7.86
C HIS A 199 -0.58 15.38 7.82
N GLU A 200 -0.55 14.61 6.74
CA GLU A 200 0.43 13.53 6.54
C GLU A 200 1.86 14.06 6.53
N HIS A 201 2.14 15.13 5.79
CA HIS A 201 3.46 15.75 5.75
C HIS A 201 3.90 16.27 7.12
N ALA A 202 3.01 16.91 7.87
CA ALA A 202 3.30 17.35 9.23
C ALA A 202 3.52 16.16 10.19
N ALA A 203 2.80 15.05 10.00
CA ALA A 203 3.03 13.83 10.76
C ALA A 203 4.41 13.24 10.48
N ARG A 204 4.79 13.15 9.20
CA ARG A 204 6.11 12.70 8.73
C ARG A 204 7.23 13.56 9.31
N GLN A 205 7.03 14.87 9.42
CA GLN A 205 8.04 15.78 9.98
C GLN A 205 8.15 15.73 11.51
N ASN A 206 7.27 15.00 12.21
CA ASN A 206 7.27 14.92 13.66
C ASN A 206 8.03 13.66 14.14
N PRO A 207 9.23 13.80 14.75
CA PRO A 207 10.01 12.65 15.21
C PRO A 207 9.28 11.75 16.22
N GLN A 208 8.34 12.30 17.00
CA GLN A 208 7.60 11.53 18.00
C GLN A 208 6.55 10.59 17.39
N LEU A 209 6.18 10.78 16.12
CA LEU A 209 5.21 9.93 15.43
C LEU A 209 5.86 8.75 14.71
N HIS A 210 7.19 8.72 14.65
CA HIS A 210 7.93 7.58 14.12
C HIS A 210 7.87 6.38 15.05
N ALA A 211 7.73 5.20 14.46
CA ALA A 211 7.52 3.95 15.17
C ALA A 211 8.73 3.58 16.03
N LYS A 212 9.97 3.85 15.59
CA LYS A 212 11.16 3.67 16.44
C LYS A 212 11.13 4.55 17.70
N ALA A 213 10.53 5.74 17.62
CA ALA A 213 10.43 6.65 18.76
C ALA A 213 9.27 6.28 19.71
N ASN A 214 8.11 5.92 19.16
CA ASN A 214 6.90 5.69 19.96
C ASN A 214 6.56 4.22 20.23
N GLN A 215 7.29 3.29 19.61
CA GLN A 215 7.13 1.85 19.81
C GLN A 215 5.70 1.34 19.53
N GLY A 216 5.05 1.92 18.52
CA GLY A 216 3.67 1.59 18.15
C GLY A 216 2.60 2.29 19.00
N ARG A 217 3.00 3.17 19.93
CA ARG A 217 2.12 3.94 20.82
C ARG A 217 2.30 5.45 20.62
N PRO A 218 1.79 6.02 19.51
CA PRO A 218 2.00 7.43 19.18
C PRO A 218 1.41 8.36 20.26
N PRO A 219 2.14 9.42 20.67
CA PRO A 219 1.62 10.40 21.62
C PRO A 219 0.50 11.28 21.04
N ILE A 220 0.35 11.29 19.72
CA ILE A 220 -0.75 11.92 18.98
C ILE A 220 -1.33 10.85 18.07
N ALA A 221 -2.33 10.12 18.55
CA ALA A 221 -3.01 9.08 17.79
C ALA A 221 -4.15 9.65 16.93
N ALA A 222 -4.80 10.71 17.40
CA ALA A 222 -5.81 11.44 16.64
C ALA A 222 -5.81 12.94 16.97
N THR A 223 -6.37 13.72 16.04
CA THR A 223 -6.55 15.17 16.14
C THR A 223 -7.98 15.52 15.75
N GLU A 224 -8.52 16.61 16.29
CA GLU A 224 -9.86 17.06 15.89
C GLU A 224 -9.86 17.58 14.45
N LYS A 225 -8.78 18.23 14.01
CA LYS A 225 -8.65 18.84 12.68
C LYS A 225 -7.29 18.53 12.06
N PRO A 226 -7.21 18.46 10.71
CA PRO A 226 -5.95 18.20 10.03
C PRO A 226 -4.91 19.26 10.39
N GLY A 227 -3.71 18.82 10.71
CA GLY A 227 -2.58 19.69 11.07
C GLY A 227 -2.54 20.17 12.53
N ASP A 228 -3.56 19.87 13.36
CA ASP A 228 -3.60 20.34 14.75
C ASP A 228 -2.83 19.42 15.72
N PHE A 229 -1.51 19.35 15.57
CA PHE A 229 -0.61 18.55 16.42
C PHE A 229 -0.28 19.21 17.77
N ARG A 230 -0.82 20.39 18.07
CA ARG A 230 -0.52 21.18 19.28
C ARG A 230 -1.74 21.57 20.10
N GLY A 231 -2.94 21.49 19.52
CA GLY A 231 -4.20 21.74 20.20
C GLY A 231 -4.69 20.52 20.97
N HIS A 232 -5.97 20.20 20.81
CA HIS A 232 -6.59 19.05 21.50
C HIS A 232 -6.28 17.75 20.76
N VAL A 233 -5.20 17.10 21.17
CA VAL A 233 -4.75 15.81 20.64
C VAL A 233 -5.23 14.64 21.50
N ILE A 234 -5.53 13.52 20.86
CA ILE A 234 -5.83 12.26 21.55
C ILE A 234 -4.58 11.36 21.48
N PRO A 235 -3.98 10.98 22.62
CA PRO A 235 -2.87 10.04 22.63
C PRO A 235 -3.34 8.59 22.43
N ALA A 236 -2.44 7.73 21.97
CA ALA A 236 -2.67 6.29 22.05
C ALA A 236 -2.67 5.85 23.52
N LYS A 237 -3.72 5.12 23.92
CA LYS A 237 -3.79 4.44 25.22
C LYS A 237 -2.71 3.36 25.30
N GLU A 238 -2.61 2.56 24.25
CA GLU A 238 -1.64 1.46 24.10
C GLU A 238 -1.31 1.19 22.64
N ALA A 239 -0.21 0.48 22.40
CA ALA A 239 0.09 -0.09 21.10
C ALA A 239 -0.84 -1.28 20.84
N GLY A 240 -1.24 -1.52 19.59
CA GLY A 240 -2.11 -2.65 19.25
C GLY A 240 -1.44 -4.03 19.38
N ALA A 241 -0.11 -4.04 19.36
CA ALA A 241 0.76 -5.18 19.64
C ALA A 241 2.17 -4.64 19.94
N PRO A 242 3.06 -5.43 20.56
CA PRO A 242 4.45 -5.04 20.73
C PRO A 242 5.08 -4.70 19.37
N TYR A 243 5.46 -3.45 19.17
CA TYR A 243 6.24 -3.08 17.99
C TYR A 243 7.64 -3.65 18.15
N ARG A 244 8.01 -4.53 17.23
CA ARG A 244 9.38 -4.94 17.04
C ARG A 244 9.81 -4.30 15.73
N PRO A 245 10.45 -3.11 15.76
CA PRO A 245 11.21 -2.70 14.58
C PRO A 245 12.15 -3.86 14.34
N GLU A 246 12.22 -4.38 13.11
CA GLU A 246 13.25 -5.37 12.84
C GLU A 246 14.56 -4.78 13.35
N ALA A 247 15.18 -5.46 14.31
CA ALA A 247 16.46 -5.03 14.81
C ALA A 247 17.34 -4.86 13.56
N ARG A 248 17.99 -3.70 13.40
CA ARG A 248 19.24 -3.70 12.62
C ARG A 248 20.20 -4.58 13.40
N GLY A 249 20.11 -5.85 13.07
CA GLY A 249 20.37 -6.99 13.92
C GLY A 249 19.74 -8.15 13.17
N THR A 250 20.27 -8.36 11.96
CA THR A 250 19.85 -9.39 11.03
C THR A 250 18.34 -9.30 10.74
N THR A 251 17.93 -8.68 9.63
CA THR A 251 17.67 -9.58 8.50
C THR A 251 18.40 -10.91 8.76
N GLU A 252 17.67 -11.92 9.21
CA GLU A 252 17.79 -13.09 8.36
C GLU A 252 17.28 -12.66 6.96
N ASN A 253 18.08 -11.85 6.24
CA ASN A 253 18.99 -12.43 5.28
C ASN A 253 19.32 -13.79 5.89
N LYS A 254 18.47 -14.79 5.63
CA LYS A 254 19.01 -15.94 4.96
C LYS A 254 19.83 -15.32 3.87
N ALA A 255 21.08 -15.03 4.20
CA ALA A 255 21.94 -14.22 3.40
C ALA A 255 22.26 -15.23 2.33
N TYR A 256 21.38 -15.31 1.34
CA TYR A 256 21.15 -16.53 0.60
C TYR A 256 22.50 -16.92 0.06
N VAL A 257 23.09 -17.94 0.69
CA VAL A 257 24.50 -18.23 0.44
C VAL A 257 24.57 -18.78 -0.97
N HIS A 258 23.54 -19.57 -1.32
CA HIS A 258 23.40 -20.17 -2.62
C HIS A 258 22.22 -19.62 -3.41
N PRO A 259 22.38 -19.50 -4.74
CA PRO A 259 21.30 -19.13 -5.64
C PRO A 259 20.05 -20.00 -5.47
N LYS A 260 20.17 -21.30 -5.21
CA LYS A 260 19.04 -22.23 -5.00
C LYS A 260 18.13 -21.87 -3.83
N ASP A 261 18.65 -21.15 -2.84
CA ASP A 261 17.91 -20.75 -1.65
C ASP A 261 17.05 -19.50 -1.93
N LEU A 262 17.35 -18.76 -3.01
CA LEU A 262 16.52 -17.65 -3.47
C LEU A 262 15.13 -18.13 -3.91
N PRO A 263 14.08 -17.30 -3.75
CA PRO A 263 12.79 -17.58 -4.37
C PRO A 263 12.93 -17.73 -5.91
N PRO A 264 12.01 -18.46 -6.57
CA PRO A 264 11.97 -18.53 -8.02
C PRO A 264 11.90 -17.13 -8.65
N THR A 265 12.55 -16.95 -9.80
CA THR A 265 12.43 -15.69 -10.55
C THR A 265 10.96 -15.51 -10.95
N GLU A 266 10.34 -14.38 -10.60
CA GLU A 266 8.95 -14.10 -10.99
C GLU A 266 8.86 -13.53 -12.41
N HIS A 267 7.79 -13.90 -13.13
CA HIS A 267 7.48 -13.33 -14.44
C HIS A 267 6.87 -11.94 -14.30
N MET A 268 7.32 -10.99 -15.12
CA MET A 268 6.68 -9.67 -15.21
C MET A 268 5.26 -9.77 -15.78
N PRO A 269 4.35 -8.86 -15.41
CA PRO A 269 3.01 -8.83 -15.95
C PRO A 269 3.03 -8.63 -17.47
N THR A 270 2.07 -9.25 -18.16
CA THR A 270 1.93 -9.13 -19.62
C THR A 270 1.74 -7.68 -20.03
N PRO A 271 2.56 -7.15 -20.96
CA PRO A 271 2.41 -5.80 -21.48
C PRO A 271 1.03 -5.59 -22.13
N ASN A 272 0.42 -4.45 -21.85
CA ASN A 272 -0.83 -4.02 -22.48
C ASN A 272 -0.73 -2.53 -22.82
N THR A 273 -0.15 -2.24 -23.98
CA THR A 273 0.05 -0.90 -24.52
C THR A 273 -1.09 -0.46 -25.46
N GLY A 274 -2.07 -1.34 -25.71
CA GLY A 274 -3.10 -1.14 -26.73
C GLY A 274 -2.63 -1.40 -28.17
N ASP A 275 -1.33 -1.69 -28.38
CA ASP A 275 -0.76 -2.15 -29.65
C ASP A 275 -0.24 -3.58 -29.53
N THR A 276 -0.98 -4.52 -30.13
CA THR A 276 -0.67 -5.96 -30.10
C THR A 276 0.73 -6.31 -30.64
N LYS A 277 1.30 -5.54 -31.57
CA LYS A 277 2.65 -5.78 -32.09
C LYS A 277 3.72 -5.30 -31.09
N LEU A 278 3.45 -4.18 -30.42
CA LEU A 278 4.33 -3.64 -29.39
C LEU A 278 4.33 -4.52 -28.13
N ASP A 279 3.15 -5.00 -27.73
CA ASP A 279 2.99 -5.91 -26.60
C ASP A 279 3.72 -7.22 -26.84
N LYS A 280 3.60 -7.80 -28.04
CA LYS A 280 4.35 -9.01 -28.42
C LYS A 280 5.87 -8.77 -28.37
N LYS A 281 6.34 -7.60 -28.75
CA LYS A 281 7.76 -7.22 -28.69
C LYS A 281 8.23 -7.08 -27.25
N TYR A 282 7.45 -6.45 -26.37
CA TYR A 282 7.76 -6.31 -24.95
C TYR A 282 7.74 -7.66 -24.23
N GLN A 283 6.77 -8.51 -24.52
CA GLN A 283 6.72 -9.87 -23.99
C GLN A 283 7.98 -10.65 -24.37
N GLN A 284 8.39 -10.61 -25.65
CA GLN A 284 9.64 -11.25 -26.09
C GLN A 284 10.89 -10.69 -25.40
N GLN A 285 10.91 -9.40 -25.04
CA GLN A 285 12.03 -8.82 -24.30
C GLN A 285 12.05 -9.28 -22.84
N GLN A 286 10.88 -9.34 -22.20
CA GLN A 286 10.72 -9.84 -20.83
C GLN A 286 11.12 -11.32 -20.74
N ASP A 287 10.64 -12.17 -21.67
CA ASP A 287 10.98 -13.59 -21.72
C ASP A 287 12.49 -13.81 -21.92
N LYS A 288 13.14 -12.98 -22.75
CA LYS A 288 14.61 -13.02 -22.94
C LYS A 288 15.35 -12.62 -21.67
N LEU A 289 14.87 -11.61 -20.94
CA LEU A 289 15.47 -11.22 -19.67
C LEU A 289 15.31 -12.34 -18.64
N TYR A 290 14.13 -12.91 -18.54
CA TYR A 290 13.84 -14.03 -17.65
C TYR A 290 14.76 -15.22 -17.92
N ALA A 291 14.85 -15.68 -19.18
CA ALA A 291 15.73 -16.77 -19.56
C ALA A 291 17.21 -16.49 -19.26
N LYS A 292 17.62 -15.21 -19.37
CA LYS A 292 18.97 -14.78 -19.01
C LYS A 292 19.20 -14.85 -17.50
N GLN A 293 18.25 -14.37 -16.69
CA GLN A 293 18.34 -14.38 -15.23
C GLN A 293 18.40 -15.83 -14.69
N GLU A 294 17.58 -16.73 -15.23
CA GLU A 294 17.64 -18.16 -14.89
C GLU A 294 18.99 -18.77 -15.25
N LYS A 295 19.54 -18.45 -16.43
CA LYS A 295 20.87 -18.92 -16.83
C LYS A 295 21.98 -18.40 -15.92
N ASP A 296 21.90 -17.14 -15.50
CA ASP A 296 22.87 -16.54 -14.57
C ASP A 296 22.78 -17.20 -13.18
N ARG A 297 21.56 -17.49 -12.70
CA ARG A 297 21.31 -18.24 -11.45
C ARG A 297 21.90 -19.65 -11.50
N GLN A 298 21.62 -20.40 -12.57
CA GLN A 298 22.12 -21.76 -12.76
C GLN A 298 23.65 -21.82 -12.84
N LYS A 299 24.27 -20.89 -13.59
CA LYS A 299 25.73 -20.82 -13.69
C LYS A 299 26.39 -20.53 -12.35
N LEU A 300 25.83 -19.59 -11.57
CA LEU A 300 26.38 -19.27 -10.27
C LEU A 300 26.23 -20.46 -9.32
N GLN A 301 25.09 -21.16 -9.35
CA GLN A 301 24.88 -22.36 -8.55
C GLN A 301 25.92 -23.45 -8.87
N GLN A 302 26.09 -23.80 -10.15
CA GLN A 302 27.07 -24.80 -10.60
C GLN A 302 28.50 -24.47 -10.16
N LYS A 303 28.86 -23.17 -10.21
CA LYS A 303 30.16 -22.70 -9.77
C LYS A 303 30.35 -22.90 -8.26
N GLN A 304 29.36 -22.51 -7.45
CA GLN A 304 29.43 -22.66 -6.00
C GLN A 304 29.46 -24.13 -5.57
N ASP A 305 28.65 -24.98 -6.20
CA ASP A 305 28.65 -26.43 -5.94
C ASP A 305 30.03 -27.06 -6.28
N SER A 306 30.65 -26.63 -7.39
CA SER A 306 31.99 -27.08 -7.76
C SER A 306 33.07 -26.63 -6.77
N GLU A 307 32.94 -25.44 -6.20
CA GLU A 307 33.84 -24.93 -5.16
C GLU A 307 33.69 -25.73 -3.85
N HIS A 308 32.46 -26.07 -3.47
CA HIS A 308 32.18 -26.92 -2.30
C HIS A 308 32.76 -28.33 -2.42
N VAL A 309 32.59 -28.96 -3.58
CA VAL A 309 33.17 -30.29 -3.84
C VAL A 309 34.70 -30.26 -3.72
N LYS A 310 35.36 -29.21 -4.23
CA LYS A 310 36.82 -29.07 -4.10
C LYS A 310 37.28 -28.87 -2.67
N LEU A 311 36.58 -28.03 -1.89
CA LEU A 311 36.89 -27.82 -0.48
C LEU A 311 36.78 -29.11 0.33
N GLN A 312 35.77 -29.93 0.04
CA GLN A 312 35.56 -31.22 0.68
C GLN A 312 36.64 -32.23 0.31
N GLN A 313 37.01 -32.33 -0.97
CA GLN A 313 38.08 -33.24 -1.44
C GLN A 313 39.45 -32.88 -0.84
N GLN A 314 39.73 -31.59 -0.68
CA GLN A 314 41.01 -31.10 -0.17
C GLN A 314 41.08 -31.03 1.37
N HIS A 315 40.02 -31.44 2.09
CA HIS A 315 39.95 -31.41 3.57
C HIS A 315 40.35 -30.04 4.16
N MET A 316 39.88 -28.96 3.51
CA MET A 316 40.27 -27.60 3.89
C MET A 316 39.77 -27.23 5.29
N PRO A 317 40.56 -26.48 6.09
CA PRO A 317 40.20 -26.12 7.46
C PRO A 317 38.91 -25.28 7.53
N PRO A 318 38.17 -25.32 8.65
CA PRO A 318 36.88 -24.63 8.80
C PRO A 318 36.91 -23.13 8.46
N GLU A 319 38.02 -22.45 8.77
CA GLU A 319 38.22 -21.02 8.47
C GLU A 319 38.18 -20.72 6.96
N ARG A 320 38.76 -21.61 6.15
CA ARG A 320 38.74 -21.51 4.67
C ARG A 320 37.34 -21.78 4.12
N GLN A 321 36.58 -22.68 4.75
CA GLN A 321 35.20 -22.97 4.36
C GLN A 321 34.29 -21.76 4.62
N GLN A 322 34.40 -21.15 5.80
CA GLN A 322 33.68 -19.92 6.16
C GLN A 322 34.00 -18.75 5.20
N GLY A 323 35.27 -18.58 4.82
CA GLY A 323 35.66 -17.55 3.85
C GLY A 323 35.04 -17.76 2.46
N VAL A 324 34.84 -19.02 2.04
CA VAL A 324 34.17 -19.33 0.77
C VAL A 324 32.66 -19.12 0.86
N GLU A 325 32.02 -19.47 1.98
CA GLU A 325 30.59 -19.18 2.20
C GLU A 325 30.30 -17.68 2.21
N GLN A 326 31.18 -16.87 2.83
CA GLN A 326 31.05 -15.41 2.80
C GLN A 326 31.16 -14.86 1.38
N LYS A 327 32.08 -15.40 0.57
CA LYS A 327 32.21 -15.04 -0.85
C LYS A 327 30.98 -15.46 -1.66
N HIS A 328 30.41 -16.64 -1.40
CA HIS A 328 29.20 -17.12 -2.08
C HIS A 328 28.01 -16.21 -1.78
N ARG A 329 27.83 -15.84 -0.52
CA ARG A 329 26.83 -14.86 -0.08
C ARG A 329 26.93 -13.55 -0.85
N GLN A 330 28.13 -12.95 -0.95
CA GLN A 330 28.34 -11.70 -1.70
C GLN A 330 28.01 -11.85 -3.19
N GLN A 331 28.38 -12.97 -3.81
CA GLN A 331 28.07 -13.24 -5.22
C GLN A 331 26.57 -13.40 -5.47
N THR A 332 25.88 -14.11 -4.58
CA THR A 332 24.44 -14.34 -4.68
C THR A 332 23.66 -13.03 -4.49
N GLN A 333 24.06 -12.20 -3.52
CA GLN A 333 23.47 -10.88 -3.29
C GLN A 333 23.68 -9.94 -4.49
N SER A 334 24.92 -9.82 -4.99
CA SER A 334 25.23 -8.97 -6.14
C SER A 334 24.46 -9.39 -7.41
N MET A 335 24.28 -10.70 -7.62
CA MET A 335 23.47 -11.22 -8.72
C MET A 335 21.99 -10.85 -8.57
N ALA A 336 21.42 -11.02 -7.37
CA ALA A 336 20.03 -10.66 -7.08
C ALA A 336 19.77 -9.15 -7.28
N GLU A 337 20.65 -8.29 -6.76
CA GLU A 337 20.58 -6.83 -6.96
C GLU A 337 20.61 -6.45 -8.45
N LYS A 338 21.53 -7.06 -9.21
CA LYS A 338 21.63 -6.85 -10.65
C LYS A 338 20.36 -7.27 -11.37
N HIS A 339 19.73 -8.38 -10.99
CA HIS A 339 18.47 -8.83 -11.57
C HIS A 339 17.34 -7.84 -11.30
N THR A 340 17.27 -7.29 -10.09
CA THR A 340 16.31 -6.26 -9.71
C THR A 340 16.51 -4.99 -10.53
N GLN A 341 17.74 -4.49 -10.66
CA GLN A 341 18.05 -3.32 -11.49
C GLN A 341 17.69 -3.52 -12.97
N GLN A 342 17.96 -4.71 -13.52
CA GLN A 342 17.59 -5.02 -14.91
C GLN A 342 16.08 -5.02 -15.14
N ARG A 343 15.29 -5.50 -14.18
CA ARG A 343 13.82 -5.45 -14.26
C ARG A 343 13.33 -4.01 -14.21
N GLN A 344 13.81 -3.21 -13.26
CA GLN A 344 13.45 -1.79 -13.15
C GLN A 344 13.81 -1.00 -14.43
N GLN A 345 14.99 -1.25 -15.00
CA GLN A 345 15.42 -0.62 -16.26
C GLN A 345 14.57 -1.08 -17.46
N MET A 346 14.10 -2.32 -17.47
CA MET A 346 13.21 -2.81 -18.51
C MET A 346 11.82 -2.18 -18.41
N GLN A 347 11.26 -2.09 -17.20
CA GLN A 347 9.99 -1.44 -16.94
C GLN A 347 10.00 0.04 -17.35
N SER A 348 11.07 0.78 -17.02
CA SER A 348 11.19 2.19 -17.42
C SER A 348 11.32 2.40 -18.93
N ARG A 349 11.88 1.42 -19.65
CA ARG A 349 11.97 1.45 -21.13
C ARG A 349 10.68 1.06 -21.83
N GLN A 350 9.82 0.29 -21.16
CA GLN A 350 8.52 -0.13 -21.69
C GLN A 350 7.41 0.89 -21.34
N ALA A 351 7.72 1.88 -20.50
CA ALA A 351 6.85 3.01 -20.24
C ALA A 351 6.59 3.83 -21.53
N PRO A 352 5.33 4.25 -21.79
CA PRO A 352 5.02 5.07 -22.95
C PRO A 352 5.77 6.42 -22.88
N PRO A 353 6.19 6.99 -24.04
CA PRO A 353 6.90 8.26 -24.05
C PRO A 353 6.03 9.37 -23.46
N PRO A 354 6.62 10.33 -22.72
CA PRO A 354 5.87 11.47 -22.19
C PRO A 354 5.27 12.26 -23.36
N HIS A 355 3.97 12.54 -23.29
CA HIS A 355 3.32 13.45 -24.23
C HIS A 355 4.02 14.81 -24.17
N LYS A 356 4.68 15.20 -25.26
CA LYS A 356 5.07 16.60 -25.47
C LYS A 356 3.78 17.41 -25.55
N ARG A 357 3.68 18.40 -24.67
CA ARG A 357 2.58 19.37 -24.61
C ARG A 357 2.42 20.13 -25.91
#